data_AF-T1CIN5-F1
#
_entry.id   AF-T1CIN5-F1
#
_cell.length_a   1.000
_cell.length_b   1.000
_cell.length_c   1.000
_cell.angle_alpha   90.00
_cell.angle_beta   90.00
_cell.angle_gamma   90.00
#
_symmetry.space_group_name_H-M   'P 1'
#
loop_
_entity.id
_entity.type
_entity.pdbx_description
1 polymer ?
#
loop_
_entity_poly.entity_id
_entity_poly.type
_entity_poly.pdbx_seq_one_letter_code
_entity_poly.pdbx_strand_id
1 'polypeptide(L)'
;IMSGMAMTIPPSADNQNLKEIAAYFSRQSLLTAEVAPAPGARADATQLKEGQKIYTQGLASDNIPACAACHGLGADGNGPMAIPALALQHEVYVLTQLDQFASGARSNSPGQVMTSIARAMTKQQMTAVAVYLQQLNSDSTLGIGPKNYHEYVRAVDLHQQAKKSSAVAAPQSVAKPKTEAIKSKPKR
;
A
#
# COMPACT_ATOMS: atom_id res chain seq x y z
N ILE A 1 12.62 10.92 -11.48
CA ILE A 1 13.58 10.45 -10.44
C ILE A 1 14.47 9.32 -11.00
N MET A 2 13.95 8.33 -11.75
CA MET A 2 14.79 7.24 -12.29
C MET A 2 15.42 7.49 -13.68
N SER A 3 14.92 8.44 -14.49
CA SER A 3 15.42 8.63 -15.87
C SER A 3 16.91 8.98 -15.94
N GLY A 4 17.43 9.77 -15.00
CA GLY A 4 18.85 10.14 -14.97
C GLY A 4 19.76 8.97 -14.54
N MET A 5 19.30 8.11 -13.65
CA MET A 5 20.06 6.92 -13.21
C MET A 5 20.09 5.83 -14.29
N ALA A 6 19.02 5.70 -15.07
CA ALA A 6 18.98 4.74 -16.18
C ALA A 6 19.91 5.16 -17.35
N MET A 7 20.17 6.46 -17.53
CA MET A 7 21.06 6.98 -18.59
C MET A 7 22.54 6.66 -18.38
N THR A 8 22.96 6.24 -17.17
CA THR A 8 24.36 5.86 -16.90
C THR A 8 24.64 4.39 -17.20
N ILE A 9 23.65 3.62 -17.66
CA ILE A 9 23.84 2.21 -18.02
C ILE A 9 24.62 2.15 -19.34
N PRO A 10 25.80 1.50 -19.39
CA PRO A 10 26.58 1.41 -20.62
C PRO A 10 25.78 0.75 -21.75
N PRO A 11 25.85 1.28 -22.99
CA PRO A 11 25.20 0.66 -24.14
C PRO A 11 25.78 -0.74 -24.39
N SER A 12 24.95 -1.65 -24.87
CA SER A 12 25.32 -3.03 -25.23
C SER A 12 24.49 -3.48 -26.42
N ALA A 13 24.99 -4.47 -27.16
CA ALA A 13 24.24 -5.07 -28.27
C ALA A 13 22.88 -5.58 -27.77
N ASP A 14 21.82 -5.30 -28.54
CA ASP A 14 20.44 -5.70 -28.24
C ASP A 14 19.95 -5.37 -26.82
N ASN A 15 20.48 -4.31 -26.21
CA ASN A 15 20.18 -3.91 -24.82
C ASN A 15 20.46 -5.01 -23.79
N GLN A 16 21.47 -5.85 -24.01
CA GLN A 16 21.79 -6.99 -23.14
C GLN A 16 21.94 -6.60 -21.66
N ASN A 17 22.67 -5.52 -21.37
CA ASN A 17 22.83 -5.02 -20.00
C ASN A 17 21.48 -4.69 -19.33
N LEU A 18 20.54 -4.09 -20.08
CA LEU A 18 19.21 -3.77 -19.56
C LEU A 18 18.39 -5.03 -19.28
N LYS A 19 18.47 -6.04 -20.16
CA LYS A 19 17.79 -7.33 -19.98
C LYS A 19 18.29 -8.05 -18.74
N GLU A 20 19.60 -8.05 -18.51
CA GLU A 20 20.22 -8.69 -17.35
C GLU A 20 19.87 -7.96 -16.05
N ILE A 21 19.93 -6.63 -16.04
CA ILE A 21 19.50 -5.82 -14.89
C ILE A 21 18.02 -6.07 -14.58
N ALA A 22 17.15 -6.10 -15.59
CA ALA A 22 15.73 -6.40 -15.41
C ALA A 22 15.51 -7.81 -14.83
N ALA A 23 16.23 -8.82 -15.35
CA ALA A 23 16.16 -10.19 -14.84
C ALA A 23 16.71 -10.31 -13.41
N TYR A 24 17.72 -9.51 -13.05
CA TYR A 24 18.27 -9.46 -11.70
C TYR A 24 17.25 -8.90 -10.69
N PHE A 25 16.60 -7.78 -11.00
CA PHE A 25 15.64 -7.18 -10.08
C PHE A 25 14.31 -7.94 -10.01
N SER A 26 13.90 -8.64 -11.07
CA SER A 26 12.64 -9.41 -11.07
C SER A 26 12.67 -10.64 -10.15
N ARG A 27 13.86 -11.18 -9.85
CA ARG A 27 14.04 -12.31 -8.92
C ARG A 27 14.32 -11.90 -7.48
N GLN A 28 14.41 -10.59 -7.21
CA GLN A 28 14.68 -10.10 -5.86
C GLN A 28 13.42 -10.21 -5.01
N SER A 29 13.54 -10.71 -3.79
CA SER A 29 12.43 -10.70 -2.84
C SER A 29 12.11 -9.26 -2.42
N LEU A 30 10.83 -8.91 -2.43
CA LEU A 30 10.36 -7.62 -1.91
C LEU A 30 10.59 -7.57 -0.39
N LEU A 31 11.07 -6.44 0.10
CA LEU A 31 11.08 -6.18 1.54
C LEU A 31 9.63 -5.97 1.97
N THR A 32 9.11 -6.84 2.83
CA THR A 32 7.74 -6.74 3.33
C THR A 32 7.61 -5.57 4.29
N ALA A 33 6.37 -5.09 4.47
CA ALA A 33 6.03 -4.02 5.43
C ALA A 33 6.42 -4.35 6.89
N GLU A 34 6.80 -5.60 7.18
CA GLU A 34 7.23 -6.05 8.51
C GLU A 34 8.67 -5.63 8.84
N VAL A 35 9.49 -5.34 7.82
CA VAL A 35 10.92 -5.00 7.97
C VAL A 35 11.21 -3.54 7.65
N ALA A 36 10.36 -2.86 6.88
CA ALA A 36 10.51 -1.45 6.53
C ALA A 36 9.55 -0.58 7.38
N PRO A 37 10.04 0.35 8.23
CA PRO A 37 9.18 1.37 8.78
C PRO A 37 8.61 2.15 7.59
N ALA A 38 7.28 2.16 7.42
CA ALA A 38 6.62 2.92 6.37
C ALA A 38 7.16 4.36 6.40
N PRO A 39 7.91 4.82 5.37
CA PRO A 39 8.35 6.21 5.31
C PRO A 39 7.11 7.05 5.02
N GLY A 40 6.73 7.91 5.97
CA GLY A 40 5.59 8.82 5.83
C GLY A 40 4.65 8.77 7.03
N ALA A 41 4.02 9.90 7.37
CA ALA A 41 3.05 9.98 8.45
C ALA A 41 1.99 8.89 8.28
N ARG A 42 1.60 8.22 9.39
CA ARG A 42 0.51 7.23 9.39
C ARG A 42 -0.67 7.83 8.62
N ALA A 43 -0.94 7.27 7.45
CA ALA A 43 -2.07 7.70 6.64
C ALA A 43 -3.35 7.64 7.46
N ASP A 44 -4.18 8.66 7.34
CA ASP A 44 -5.47 8.64 8.01
C ASP A 44 -6.34 7.50 7.45
N ALA A 45 -7.19 6.92 8.29
CA ALA A 45 -8.01 5.77 7.91
C ALA A 45 -9.03 6.09 6.80
N THR A 46 -9.40 7.35 6.64
CA THR A 46 -10.30 7.82 5.57
C THR A 46 -9.57 7.86 4.24
N GLN A 47 -8.35 8.40 4.20
CA GLN A 47 -7.50 8.42 3.02
C GLN A 47 -7.17 7.01 2.52
N LEU A 48 -6.93 6.07 3.45
CA LEU A 48 -6.73 4.66 3.10
C LEU A 48 -7.98 4.03 2.47
N LYS A 49 -9.17 4.29 3.02
CA LYS A 49 -10.43 3.78 2.46
C LYS A 49 -10.71 4.38 1.09
N GLU A 50 -10.43 5.66 0.90
CA GLU A 50 -10.58 6.32 -0.40
C GLU A 50 -9.62 5.74 -1.44
N GLY A 51 -8.35 5.56 -1.07
CA GLY A 51 -7.35 4.92 -1.93
C GLY A 51 -7.75 3.49 -2.32
N GLN A 52 -8.23 2.70 -1.35
CA GLN A 52 -8.74 1.35 -1.61
C GLN A 52 -9.94 1.37 -2.56
N LYS A 53 -10.89 2.29 -2.36
CA LYS A 53 -12.08 2.43 -3.21
C LYS A 53 -11.69 2.76 -4.65
N ILE A 54 -10.87 3.79 -4.86
CA ILE A 54 -10.39 4.17 -6.19
C ILE A 54 -9.65 2.99 -6.84
N TYR A 55 -8.78 2.32 -6.09
CA TYR A 55 -7.99 1.20 -6.61
C TYR A 55 -8.86 0.03 -7.07
N THR A 56 -9.82 -0.38 -6.24
CA THR A 56 -10.61 -1.60 -6.45
C THR A 56 -11.87 -1.38 -7.30
N GLN A 57 -12.45 -0.18 -7.25
CA GLN A 57 -13.75 0.12 -7.86
C GLN A 57 -13.68 1.26 -8.89
N GLY A 58 -12.66 2.12 -8.82
CA GLY A 58 -12.61 3.36 -9.58
C GLY A 58 -13.60 4.40 -9.06
N LEU A 59 -13.78 5.47 -9.82
CA LEU A 59 -14.75 6.53 -9.59
C LEU A 59 -15.46 6.87 -10.90
N ALA A 60 -16.66 6.30 -11.08
CA ALA A 60 -17.43 6.47 -12.31
C ALA A 60 -17.82 7.94 -12.57
N SER A 61 -18.09 8.72 -11.52
CA SER A 61 -18.40 10.15 -11.63
C SER A 61 -17.29 10.96 -12.31
N ASP A 62 -16.05 10.50 -12.15
CA ASP A 62 -14.86 11.22 -12.57
C ASP A 62 -14.22 10.53 -13.79
N ASN A 63 -14.88 9.50 -14.36
CA ASN A 63 -14.35 8.64 -15.42
C ASN A 63 -13.01 7.96 -15.07
N ILE A 64 -12.81 7.63 -13.79
CA ILE A 64 -11.63 6.91 -13.32
C ILE A 64 -11.99 5.41 -13.25
N PRO A 65 -11.43 4.54 -14.12
CA PRO A 65 -11.65 3.10 -14.02
C PRO A 65 -10.95 2.53 -12.79
N ALA A 66 -11.38 1.35 -12.34
CA ALA A 66 -10.68 0.61 -11.28
C ALA A 66 -9.24 0.30 -11.69
N CYS A 67 -8.26 0.73 -10.89
CA CYS A 67 -6.84 0.47 -11.14
C CYS A 67 -6.55 -1.05 -11.20
N ALA A 68 -7.23 -1.82 -10.35
CA ALA A 68 -7.11 -3.27 -10.26
C ALA A 68 -7.50 -4.00 -11.55
N ALA A 69 -8.30 -3.39 -12.43
CA ALA A 69 -8.69 -4.00 -13.71
C ALA A 69 -7.49 -4.27 -14.62
N CYS A 70 -6.43 -3.45 -14.48
CA CYS A 70 -5.19 -3.61 -15.24
C CYS A 70 -4.04 -4.09 -14.34
N HIS A 71 -3.91 -3.53 -13.14
CA HIS A 71 -2.79 -3.82 -12.24
C HIS A 71 -2.98 -5.05 -11.34
N GLY A 72 -4.15 -5.72 -11.41
CA GLY A 72 -4.51 -6.87 -10.57
C GLY A 72 -5.05 -6.44 -9.20
N LEU A 73 -5.74 -7.33 -8.47
CA LEU A 73 -6.27 -6.99 -7.14
C LEU A 73 -5.16 -6.80 -6.08
N GLY A 74 -4.07 -7.57 -6.21
CA GLY A 74 -2.88 -7.46 -5.36
C GLY A 74 -1.85 -6.44 -5.84
N ALA A 75 -2.14 -5.68 -6.90
CA ALA A 75 -1.19 -4.78 -7.54
C ALA A 75 0.09 -5.44 -8.07
N ASP A 76 -0.01 -6.69 -8.52
CA ASP A 76 1.11 -7.48 -9.01
C ASP A 76 1.50 -7.16 -10.46
N GLY A 77 0.64 -6.40 -11.16
CA GLY A 77 0.83 -6.07 -12.57
C GLY A 77 0.60 -7.25 -13.50
N ASN A 78 0.97 -7.06 -14.77
CA ASN A 78 0.88 -8.06 -15.82
C ASN A 78 2.03 -7.82 -16.81
N GLY A 79 3.14 -8.54 -16.59
CA GLY A 79 4.38 -8.41 -17.36
C GLY A 79 4.20 -8.56 -18.88
N PRO A 80 3.52 -9.63 -19.37
CA PRO A 80 3.23 -9.79 -20.80
C PRO A 80 2.48 -8.60 -21.43
N MET A 81 1.64 -7.91 -20.67
CA MET A 81 0.91 -6.71 -21.11
C MET A 81 1.66 -5.40 -20.83
N ALA A 82 2.91 -5.47 -20.38
CA ALA A 82 3.72 -4.33 -19.93
C ALA A 82 3.05 -3.48 -18.84
N ILE A 83 2.22 -4.11 -18.00
CA ILE A 83 1.56 -3.44 -16.88
C ILE A 83 2.41 -3.65 -15.61
N PRO A 84 2.92 -2.58 -14.99
CA PRO A 84 3.83 -2.71 -13.86
C PRO A 84 3.10 -3.13 -12.58
N ALA A 85 3.83 -3.84 -11.71
CA ALA A 85 3.46 -4.03 -10.31
C ALA A 85 3.51 -2.68 -9.56
N LEU A 86 2.56 -2.47 -8.64
CA LEU A 86 2.44 -1.27 -7.82
C LEU A 86 2.40 -1.56 -6.30
N ALA A 87 2.24 -2.82 -5.90
CA ALA A 87 2.27 -3.22 -4.49
C ALA A 87 3.58 -2.79 -3.82
N LEU A 88 3.47 -2.35 -2.56
CA LEU A 88 4.58 -1.89 -1.72
C LEU A 88 5.43 -0.75 -2.33
N GLN A 89 4.99 -0.13 -3.43
CA GLN A 89 5.72 0.97 -4.03
C GLN A 89 5.60 2.21 -3.15
N HIS A 90 6.70 2.96 -3.01
CA HIS A 90 6.74 4.14 -2.16
C HIS A 90 5.70 5.18 -2.59
N GLU A 91 4.96 5.75 -1.63
CA GLU A 91 3.92 6.75 -1.88
C GLU A 91 4.45 7.91 -2.74
N VAL A 92 5.65 8.40 -2.44
CA VAL A 92 6.28 9.53 -3.12
C VAL A 92 6.54 9.19 -4.58
N TYR A 93 6.97 7.95 -4.84
CA TYR A 93 7.21 7.51 -6.20
C TYR A 93 5.91 7.42 -6.99
N VAL A 94 4.89 6.76 -6.44
CA VAL A 94 3.58 6.60 -7.12
C VAL A 94 2.96 7.97 -7.41
N LEU A 95 2.92 8.86 -6.41
CA LEU A 95 2.38 10.21 -6.56
C LEU A 95 3.16 10.99 -7.64
N THR A 96 4.49 10.90 -7.62
CA THR A 96 5.33 11.53 -8.66
C THR A 96 5.02 10.97 -10.05
N GLN A 97 4.79 9.65 -10.19
CA GLN A 97 4.47 9.06 -11.50
C GLN A 97 3.10 9.52 -12.00
N LEU A 98 2.09 9.54 -11.13
CA LEU A 98 0.75 10.05 -11.47
C LEU A 98 0.82 11.53 -11.88
N ASP A 99 1.58 12.35 -11.16
CA ASP A 99 1.79 13.76 -11.50
C ASP A 99 2.49 13.95 -12.85
N GLN A 100 3.48 13.12 -13.15
CA GLN A 100 4.17 13.15 -14.44
C GLN A 100 3.27 12.72 -15.59
N PHE A 101 2.39 11.73 -15.38
CA PHE A 101 1.37 11.36 -16.37
C PHE A 101 0.34 12.47 -16.56
N ALA A 102 -0.18 13.06 -15.48
CA ALA A 102 -1.17 14.13 -15.55
C ALA A 102 -0.64 15.35 -16.34
N SER A 103 0.59 15.77 -16.04
CA SER A 103 1.28 16.87 -16.72
C SER A 103 1.76 16.53 -18.14
N GLY A 104 1.84 15.24 -18.49
CA GLY A 104 2.41 14.77 -19.76
C GLY A 104 3.94 14.71 -19.79
N ALA A 105 4.63 15.04 -18.69
CA ALA A 105 6.07 14.85 -18.55
C ALA A 105 6.50 13.38 -18.66
N ARG A 106 5.56 12.46 -18.37
CA ARG A 106 5.67 11.03 -18.67
C ARG A 106 4.53 10.64 -19.60
N SER A 107 4.87 10.04 -20.75
CA SER A 107 3.92 9.70 -21.82
C SER A 107 4.19 8.30 -22.42
N ASN A 108 4.91 7.45 -21.68
CA ASN A 108 5.33 6.13 -22.13
C ASN A 108 4.33 5.00 -21.83
N SER A 109 3.09 5.31 -21.44
CA SER A 109 2.04 4.30 -21.29
C SER A 109 1.43 3.95 -22.65
N PRO A 110 1.27 2.65 -23.00
CA PRO A 110 0.58 2.24 -24.22
C PRO A 110 -0.78 2.93 -24.36
N GLY A 111 -1.06 3.49 -25.54
CA GLY A 111 -2.31 4.20 -25.81
C GLY A 111 -2.57 5.44 -24.93
N GLN A 112 -1.57 5.97 -24.23
CA GLN A 112 -1.72 7.09 -23.28
C GLN A 112 -2.73 6.82 -22.14
N VAL A 113 -2.99 5.54 -21.83
CA VAL A 113 -4.03 5.15 -20.85
C VAL A 113 -3.79 5.80 -19.49
N MET A 114 -2.56 5.75 -18.97
CA MET A 114 -2.25 6.35 -17.66
C MET A 114 -2.27 7.87 -17.69
N THR A 115 -1.90 8.50 -18.81
CA THR A 115 -2.03 9.95 -19.01
C THR A 115 -3.49 10.38 -18.87
N SER A 116 -4.41 9.66 -19.52
CA SER A 116 -5.85 9.95 -19.46
C SER A 116 -6.43 9.74 -18.05
N ILE A 117 -6.09 8.63 -17.39
CA ILE A 117 -6.53 8.33 -16.02
C ILE A 117 -6.01 9.40 -15.05
N ALA A 118 -4.71 9.70 -15.08
CA ALA A 118 -4.11 10.66 -14.15
C ALA A 118 -4.67 12.08 -14.32
N ARG A 119 -5.02 12.50 -15.55
CA ARG A 119 -5.65 13.80 -15.79
C ARG A 119 -7.06 13.94 -15.21
N ALA A 120 -7.77 12.82 -15.04
CA ALA A 120 -9.09 12.81 -14.43
C ALA A 120 -9.04 12.85 -12.89
N MET A 121 -7.87 12.58 -12.29
CA MET A 121 -7.70 12.51 -10.85
C MET A 121 -7.36 13.88 -10.25
N THR A 122 -7.91 14.15 -9.07
CA THR A 122 -7.45 15.23 -8.19
C THR A 122 -6.17 14.83 -7.46
N LYS A 123 -5.42 15.82 -6.96
CA LYS A 123 -4.23 15.57 -6.13
C LYS A 123 -4.55 14.71 -4.90
N GLN A 124 -5.69 14.94 -4.26
CA GLN A 124 -6.11 14.16 -3.09
C GLN A 124 -6.35 12.69 -3.45
N GLN A 125 -7.00 12.41 -4.58
CA GLN A 125 -7.23 11.05 -5.07
C GLN A 125 -5.90 10.35 -5.42
N MET A 126 -4.97 11.05 -6.07
CA MET A 126 -3.63 10.52 -6.37
C MET A 126 -2.87 10.14 -5.09
N THR A 127 -2.86 11.03 -4.09
CA THR A 127 -2.22 10.76 -2.79
C THR A 127 -2.89 9.61 -2.06
N ALA A 128 -4.23 9.51 -2.10
CA ALA A 128 -4.96 8.41 -1.48
C ALA A 128 -4.58 7.05 -2.08
N VAL A 129 -4.51 6.94 -3.40
CA VAL A 129 -4.08 5.71 -4.10
C VAL A 129 -2.61 5.39 -3.82
N ALA A 130 -1.73 6.38 -3.84
CA ALA A 130 -0.31 6.19 -3.57
C ALA A 130 -0.04 5.63 -2.16
N VAL A 131 -0.73 6.18 -1.16
CA VAL A 131 -0.69 5.71 0.23
C VAL A 131 -1.23 4.29 0.39
N TYR A 132 -2.33 3.99 -0.29
CA TYR A 132 -2.91 2.64 -0.27
C TYR A 132 -1.96 1.61 -0.88
N LEU A 133 -1.36 1.92 -2.04
CA LEU A 133 -0.44 1.03 -2.75
C LEU A 133 0.84 0.73 -1.95
N GLN A 134 1.36 1.71 -1.21
CA GLN A 134 2.52 1.51 -0.34
C GLN A 134 2.26 0.48 0.77
N GLN A 135 1.01 0.33 1.20
CA GLN A 135 0.60 -0.62 2.23
C GLN A 135 0.02 -1.92 1.66
N LEU A 136 -0.29 -1.95 0.37
CA LEU A 136 -0.82 -3.13 -0.29
C LEU A 136 0.30 -4.14 -0.46
N ASN A 137 0.21 -5.24 0.29
CA ASN A 137 1.11 -6.38 0.17
C ASN A 137 0.49 -7.44 -0.73
N SER A 138 1.12 -7.67 -1.88
CA SER A 138 0.85 -8.74 -2.84
C SER A 138 0.68 -10.13 -2.21
N ASP A 139 1.49 -10.48 -1.21
CA ASP A 139 1.50 -11.82 -0.59
C ASP A 139 0.18 -12.18 0.11
N SER A 140 -0.52 -11.16 0.63
CA SER A 140 -1.87 -11.29 1.19
C SER A 140 -2.92 -11.60 0.12
N THR A 141 -2.57 -11.40 -1.15
CA THR A 141 -3.46 -11.49 -2.33
C THR A 141 -3.05 -12.58 -3.33
N LEU A 142 -1.80 -13.08 -3.32
CA LEU A 142 -1.30 -14.12 -4.26
C LEU A 142 -0.39 -15.20 -3.63
N GLY A 143 -0.72 -15.71 -2.43
CA GLY A 143 -0.34 -17.11 -2.11
C GLY A 143 0.58 -17.38 -0.92
N ILE A 144 0.66 -16.47 0.05
CA ILE A 144 0.73 -16.87 1.48
C ILE A 144 -0.59 -16.48 2.18
N GLY A 145 -1.64 -16.27 1.39
CA GLY A 145 -3.03 -16.23 1.83
C GLY A 145 -3.65 -17.63 1.87
N PRO A 146 -4.74 -17.80 2.63
CA PRO A 146 -5.44 -19.07 2.76
C PRO A 146 -5.76 -19.69 1.38
N LYS A 147 -5.38 -20.95 1.20
CA LYS A 147 -5.33 -21.64 -0.11
C LYS A 147 -6.71 -21.90 -0.71
N ASN A 148 -7.77 -21.69 0.06
CA ASN A 148 -9.16 -21.88 -0.36
C ASN A 148 -10.12 -21.03 0.49
N TYR A 149 -11.38 -20.99 0.05
CA TYR A 149 -12.45 -20.22 0.69
C TYR A 149 -12.68 -20.59 2.16
N HIS A 150 -12.52 -21.87 2.53
CA HIS A 150 -12.67 -22.32 3.92
C HIS A 150 -11.57 -21.77 4.83
N GLU A 151 -10.32 -21.74 4.34
CA GLU A 151 -9.21 -21.12 5.06
C GLU A 151 -9.33 -19.59 5.08
N TYR A 152 -9.92 -18.98 4.04
CA TYR A 152 -10.21 -17.55 4.00
C TYR A 152 -11.20 -17.14 5.09
N VAL A 153 -12.32 -17.86 5.20
CA VAL A 153 -13.31 -17.62 6.27
C VAL A 153 -12.66 -17.81 7.65
N ARG A 154 -11.83 -18.85 7.83
CA ARG A 154 -11.10 -19.08 9.08
C ARG A 154 -10.11 -17.96 9.41
N ALA A 155 -9.38 -17.43 8.43
CA ALA A 155 -8.45 -16.32 8.63
C ALA A 155 -9.18 -15.01 8.98
N VAL A 156 -10.33 -14.77 8.35
CA VAL A 156 -11.22 -13.63 8.65
C VAL A 156 -11.79 -13.74 10.07
N ASP A 157 -12.23 -14.93 10.48
CA ASP A 157 -12.73 -15.19 11.83
C ASP A 157 -11.63 -15.00 12.89
N LEU A 158 -10.41 -15.48 12.63
CA LEU A 158 -9.26 -15.28 13.51
C LEU A 158 -8.85 -13.80 13.60
N HIS A 159 -8.90 -13.06 12.50
CA HIS A 159 -8.63 -11.62 12.49
C HIS A 159 -9.70 -10.82 13.25
N GLN A 160 -10.98 -11.23 13.16
CA GLN A 160 -12.07 -10.64 13.95
C GLN A 160 -12.00 -11.00 15.43
N GLN A 161 -11.59 -12.23 15.76
CA GLN A 161 -11.35 -12.66 17.14
C GLN A 161 -10.17 -11.91 17.75
N ALA A 162 -9.05 -11.74 17.03
CA ALA A 162 -7.92 -10.94 17.49
C ALA A 162 -8.29 -9.47 17.75
N LYS A 163 -9.13 -8.88 16.89
CA LYS A 163 -9.70 -7.53 17.11
C LYS A 163 -10.62 -7.47 18.33
N LYS A 164 -11.44 -8.50 18.58
CA LYS A 164 -12.29 -8.58 19.78
C LYS A 164 -11.47 -8.75 21.05
N SER A 165 -10.43 -9.58 21.04
CA SER A 165 -9.54 -9.80 22.18
C SER A 165 -8.67 -8.58 22.50
N SER A 166 -8.24 -7.84 21.47
CA SER A 166 -7.51 -6.58 21.64
C SER A 166 -8.41 -5.42 22.12
N ALA A 167 -9.73 -5.50 21.93
CA ALA A 167 -10.69 -4.52 22.45
C ALA A 167 -10.99 -4.71 23.96
N VAL A 168 -10.58 -5.83 24.56
CA VAL A 168 -10.75 -6.11 26.00
C VAL A 168 -9.56 -5.61 26.84
N ALA A 169 -8.44 -5.24 26.22
CA ALA A 169 -7.24 -4.74 26.90
C ALA A 169 -7.11 -3.20 26.81
N ALA A 170 -8.15 -2.48 27.22
CA ALA A 170 -7.98 -1.07 27.61
C ALA A 170 -7.61 -1.01 29.10
N PRO A 171 -6.57 -0.28 29.53
CA PRO A 171 -6.20 -0.22 30.94
C PRO A 171 -7.30 0.52 31.71
N GLN A 172 -7.90 -0.17 32.68
CA GLN A 172 -8.78 0.45 33.66
C GLN A 172 -8.01 1.53 34.41
N SER A 173 -8.64 2.70 34.54
CA SER A 173 -8.11 3.84 35.28
C SER A 173 -7.71 3.43 36.70
N VAL A 174 -6.46 3.72 37.06
CA VAL A 174 -5.96 3.51 38.42
C VAL A 174 -6.68 4.50 39.35
N ALA A 175 -7.61 3.99 40.15
CA ALA A 175 -8.27 4.75 41.20
C ALA A 175 -7.27 5.07 42.33
N LYS A 176 -7.25 6.33 42.74
CA LYS A 176 -6.44 6.88 43.84
C LYS A 176 -6.88 6.25 45.18
N PRO A 177 -5.98 5.73 46.03
CA PRO A 177 -6.38 5.09 47.28
C PRO A 177 -6.85 6.14 48.30
N LYS A 178 -7.97 5.84 48.97
CA LYS A 178 -8.51 6.60 50.11
C LYS A 178 -7.64 6.34 51.35
N THR A 179 -7.18 7.40 52.00
CA THR A 179 -6.53 7.36 53.31
C THR A 179 -7.60 7.17 54.40
N GLU A 180 -7.65 5.99 55.01
CA GLU A 180 -8.43 5.76 56.24
C GLU A 180 -7.57 6.00 57.48
N ALA A 181 -8.14 6.77 58.42
CA ALA A 181 -7.53 7.19 59.67
C ALA A 181 -7.53 6.04 60.70
N ILE A 182 -6.34 5.71 61.22
CA ILE A 182 -6.17 4.78 62.34
C ILE A 182 -6.37 5.56 63.65
N LYS A 183 -7.45 5.25 64.38
CA LYS A 183 -7.71 5.72 65.74
C LYS A 183 -6.72 5.08 66.73
N SER A 184 -5.86 5.88 67.35
CA SER A 184 -5.05 5.50 68.51
C SER A 184 -5.83 5.68 69.82
N LYS A 185 -6.00 4.61 70.60
CA LYS A 185 -6.51 4.62 71.99
C LYS A 185 -5.33 4.83 72.96
N PRO A 186 -5.49 5.55 74.09
CA PRO A 186 -4.37 5.97 74.94
C PRO A 186 -3.97 4.88 75.93
N LYS A 187 -2.67 4.73 76.19
CA LYS A 187 -2.15 3.98 77.36
C LYS A 187 -1.83 4.96 78.49
N ARG A 188 -2.26 4.57 79.70
CA ARG A 188 -1.89 5.17 81.00
C ARG A 188 -0.39 5.11 81.23
#